data_AF-A0A7R9A9B2-F1
#
_entry.id   AF-A0A7R9A9B2-F1
#
_cell.length_a   1.000
_cell.length_b   1.000
_cell.length_c   1.000
_cell.angle_alpha   90.00
_cell.angle_beta   90.00
_cell.angle_gamma   90.00
#
_symmetry.space_group_name_H-M   'P 1'
#
loop_
_entity.id
_entity.type
_entity.pdbx_description
1 polymer ?
#
loop_
_entity_poly.entity_id
_entity_poly.type
_entity_poly.pdbx_seq_one_letter_code
_entity_poly.pdbx_strand_id
1 'polypeptide(L)'
;DEIETIESLGGTGGEVYPECRLSERGKEYVGTRNETETGKPCLRWDTQPYGMPWDFFDNRFPYEEHFFGRNSSLHENHCRNPGLYRRRPWCFVADPNVQWEYCDVPFCTDAEAPECKLTEAGNEYVGKQNVTLSGKQCQHWLQVVPMRHSLWNFLPLFSDDLDGPHNFCRNIGVSTGPWCFSVSGLILQYCDVPFCPNSEGEQCRVRVSGECVEPRECKTTPNGEEYIGTQNVTVSGHPCLAWIKNYERVFLFPFYRSYIPFNHSYIPFYDDLYPSHNFCRNPNSRSGGTWCFIEDGNNTVTDFCDVPMC
;
A
#
# COMPACT_ATOMS: atom_id res chain seq x y z
N ASP A 1 42.31 -27.91 23.57
CA ASP A 1 41.17 -28.30 24.42
C ASP A 1 40.55 -27.02 24.94
N GLU A 2 39.90 -26.32 24.01
CA GLU A 2 38.43 -26.25 23.89
C GLU A 2 37.84 -25.25 24.87
N ILE A 3 37.55 -24.05 24.36
CA ILE A 3 36.46 -23.23 24.89
C ILE A 3 35.55 -22.95 23.69
N GLU A 4 34.35 -23.49 23.84
CA GLU A 4 33.28 -23.62 22.86
C GLU A 4 32.66 -22.28 22.44
N THR A 5 32.18 -22.32 21.21
CA THR A 5 31.20 -21.48 20.53
C THR A 5 30.04 -20.98 21.41
N ILE A 6 29.74 -19.68 21.31
CA ILE A 6 28.45 -19.12 21.72
C ILE A 6 27.57 -19.00 20.47
N GLU A 7 26.60 -19.91 20.37
CA GLU A 7 25.46 -19.84 19.47
C GLU A 7 24.41 -18.82 19.96
N SER A 8 23.75 -18.23 18.97
CA SER A 8 22.39 -17.66 18.95
C SER A 8 21.63 -17.45 20.28
N LEU A 9 21.40 -16.18 20.60
CA LEU A 9 20.20 -15.68 21.27
C LEU A 9 19.85 -14.37 20.53
N GLY A 10 18.72 -14.24 19.84
CA GLY A 10 17.37 -14.39 20.38
C GLY A 10 16.93 -13.07 21.00
N GLY A 11 16.69 -12.05 20.15
CA GLY A 11 16.23 -10.72 20.54
C GLY A 11 14.73 -10.54 20.27
N THR A 12 14.01 -10.23 21.33
CA THR A 12 12.55 -10.14 21.49
C THR A 12 11.93 -8.87 20.88
N GLY A 13 10.76 -9.02 20.23
CA GLY A 13 9.72 -7.98 20.17
C GLY A 13 9.46 -7.32 18.81
N GLY A 14 8.52 -7.89 18.04
CA GLY A 14 7.58 -7.13 17.21
C GLY A 14 8.02 -6.63 15.82
N GLU A 15 8.19 -7.53 14.85
CA GLU A 15 7.82 -7.40 13.42
C GLU A 15 8.18 -8.74 12.73
N VAL A 16 7.19 -9.50 12.24
CA VAL A 16 7.33 -10.97 12.04
C VAL A 16 7.89 -11.38 10.66
N TYR A 17 8.16 -10.47 9.74
CA TYR A 17 8.63 -10.84 8.39
C TYR A 17 9.83 -10.02 7.89
N PRO A 18 10.94 -9.92 8.64
CA PRO A 18 12.05 -9.11 8.20
C PRO A 18 12.70 -9.72 6.96
N GLU A 19 12.97 -11.03 6.91
CA GLU A 19 13.89 -11.59 5.90
C GLU A 19 13.24 -12.24 4.66
N CYS A 20 11.95 -12.04 4.46
CA CYS A 20 11.23 -12.51 3.29
C CYS A 20 10.27 -11.44 2.77
N ARG A 21 9.90 -11.52 1.48
CA ARG A 21 8.92 -10.64 0.85
C ARG A 21 7.57 -11.34 0.71
N LEU A 22 6.51 -10.59 0.86
CA LEU A 22 5.14 -11.03 0.67
C LEU A 22 4.70 -10.81 -0.78
N SER A 23 5.10 -9.71 -1.41
CA SER A 23 4.74 -9.37 -2.80
C SER A 23 5.88 -9.59 -3.79
N GLU A 24 5.55 -9.67 -5.09
CA GLU A 24 6.59 -9.79 -6.12
C GLU A 24 7.55 -8.57 -6.06
N ARG A 25 6.97 -7.38 -5.89
CA ARG A 25 7.71 -6.13 -5.79
C ARG A 25 8.43 -5.92 -4.47
N GLY A 26 8.05 -6.61 -3.41
CA GLY A 26 8.64 -6.47 -2.08
C GLY A 26 8.59 -5.03 -1.55
N LYS A 27 7.43 -4.34 -1.68
CA LYS A 27 7.25 -2.97 -1.16
C LYS A 27 7.45 -2.93 0.37
N GLU A 28 6.88 -3.94 1.01
CA GLU A 28 6.87 -4.17 2.45
C GLU A 28 8.17 -4.72 3.00
N TYR A 29 9.08 -5.17 2.13
CA TYR A 29 10.29 -5.83 2.58
C TYR A 29 11.16 -4.83 3.36
N VAL A 30 11.29 -5.08 4.66
CA VAL A 30 12.09 -4.27 5.60
C VAL A 30 13.31 -5.00 6.16
N GLY A 31 13.65 -6.17 5.60
CA GLY A 31 14.79 -6.97 6.04
C GLY A 31 16.15 -6.36 5.82
N THR A 32 17.16 -7.14 6.20
CA THR A 32 18.56 -6.73 6.28
C THR A 32 19.42 -7.25 5.14
N ARG A 33 18.86 -8.01 4.19
CA ARG A 33 19.61 -8.50 3.03
C ARG A 33 20.28 -7.35 2.28
N ASN A 34 21.58 -7.46 2.05
CA ASN A 34 22.43 -6.44 1.45
C ASN A 34 23.40 -7.00 0.40
N GLU A 35 23.01 -8.12 -0.23
CA GLU A 35 23.75 -8.79 -1.28
C GLU A 35 22.82 -9.09 -2.46
N THR A 36 23.32 -8.87 -3.68
CA THR A 36 22.57 -9.05 -4.92
C THR A 36 22.46 -10.53 -5.32
N GLU A 37 21.63 -10.83 -6.31
CA GLU A 37 21.49 -12.18 -6.88
C GLU A 37 22.82 -12.77 -7.38
N THR A 38 23.73 -11.94 -7.91
CA THR A 38 25.06 -12.38 -8.34
C THR A 38 26.14 -12.31 -7.26
N GLY A 39 25.77 -11.96 -6.02
CA GLY A 39 26.67 -11.93 -4.88
C GLY A 39 27.45 -10.62 -4.69
N LYS A 40 26.99 -9.51 -5.28
CA LYS A 40 27.65 -8.20 -5.12
C LYS A 40 27.16 -7.51 -3.86
N PRO A 41 28.04 -6.82 -3.10
CA PRO A 41 27.64 -6.06 -1.93
C PRO A 41 26.87 -4.81 -2.33
N CYS A 42 25.76 -4.55 -1.63
CA CYS A 42 24.95 -3.37 -1.82
C CYS A 42 25.64 -2.11 -1.25
N LEU A 43 25.54 -1.00 -1.99
CA LEU A 43 25.86 0.34 -1.53
C LEU A 43 24.73 0.89 -0.65
N ARG A 44 25.08 1.79 0.27
CA ARG A 44 24.07 2.51 1.06
C ARG A 44 23.25 3.44 0.16
N TRP A 45 21.98 3.60 0.50
CA TRP A 45 21.04 4.44 -0.26
C TRP A 45 21.37 5.95 -0.20
N ASP A 46 22.13 6.43 0.80
CA ASP A 46 22.71 7.79 0.86
C ASP A 46 23.94 7.98 -0.02
N THR A 47 24.47 6.90 -0.62
CA THR A 47 25.73 6.94 -1.34
C THR A 47 25.51 7.02 -2.85
N GLN A 48 26.12 8.00 -3.50
CA GLN A 48 26.09 8.13 -4.96
C GLN A 48 26.73 6.91 -5.65
N PRO A 49 26.02 6.23 -6.56
CA PRO A 49 26.57 5.13 -7.35
C PRO A 49 27.59 5.62 -8.39
N TYR A 50 28.55 4.76 -8.75
CA TYR A 50 29.58 5.10 -9.75
C TYR A 50 28.96 5.46 -11.11
N GLY A 51 29.45 6.55 -11.71
CA GLY A 51 29.03 6.99 -13.04
C GLY A 51 27.60 7.57 -13.09
N MET A 52 26.96 7.85 -11.95
CA MET A 52 25.66 8.51 -11.90
C MET A 52 25.83 9.98 -11.45
N PRO A 53 25.60 10.99 -12.32
CA PRO A 53 25.74 12.40 -11.95
C PRO A 53 24.85 12.81 -10.77
N TRP A 54 25.33 13.71 -9.90
CA TRP A 54 24.59 14.17 -8.70
C TRP A 54 23.22 14.74 -9.08
N ASP A 55 23.15 15.62 -10.08
CA ASP A 55 21.89 16.18 -10.55
C ASP A 55 20.88 15.12 -11.00
N PHE A 56 21.35 13.97 -11.47
CA PHE A 56 20.48 12.88 -11.93
C PHE A 56 20.06 11.95 -10.79
N PHE A 57 20.93 11.75 -9.80
CA PHE A 57 20.65 11.02 -8.58
C PHE A 57 19.65 11.80 -7.70
N ASP A 58 19.88 13.09 -7.50
CA ASP A 58 19.07 14.00 -6.70
C ASP A 58 17.68 14.26 -7.33
N ASN A 59 17.60 14.41 -8.66
CA ASN A 59 16.31 14.63 -9.35
C ASN A 59 15.46 13.37 -9.56
N ARG A 60 16.03 12.15 -9.54
CA ARG A 60 15.27 10.88 -9.72
C ARG A 60 15.00 10.12 -8.43
N PHE A 61 15.76 10.38 -7.38
CA PHE A 61 15.56 9.76 -6.07
C PHE A 61 15.44 10.83 -4.97
N PRO A 62 14.43 11.74 -5.03
CA PRO A 62 14.12 12.58 -3.89
C PRO A 62 13.86 11.67 -2.69
N TYR A 63 14.69 11.91 -1.67
CA TYR A 63 15.05 11.06 -0.54
C TYR A 63 13.89 10.70 0.41
N GLU A 64 12.66 11.13 0.09
CA GLU A 64 11.46 10.96 0.93
C GLU A 64 10.29 10.37 0.13
N GLU A 65 9.94 10.89 -1.05
CA GLU A 65 8.78 10.39 -1.82
C GLU A 65 8.94 8.94 -2.32
N HIS A 66 10.17 8.50 -2.59
CA HIS A 66 10.46 7.18 -3.15
C HIS A 66 10.52 6.05 -2.12
N PHE A 67 10.79 6.41 -0.87
CA PHE A 67 10.76 5.51 0.28
C PHE A 67 9.48 5.71 1.11
N PHE A 68 8.43 6.27 0.50
CA PHE A 68 7.12 6.47 1.12
C PHE A 68 7.18 7.39 2.36
N GLY A 69 7.79 8.55 2.21
CA GLY A 69 7.96 9.57 3.25
C GLY A 69 9.12 9.30 4.22
N ARG A 70 9.92 8.25 4.02
CA ARG A 70 11.07 7.92 4.87
C ARG A 70 12.39 8.31 4.24
N ASN A 71 13.30 8.79 5.08
CA ASN A 71 14.64 9.20 4.69
C ASN A 71 15.47 7.97 4.28
N SER A 72 16.09 7.96 3.09
CA SER A 72 16.83 6.78 2.60
C SER A 72 17.98 6.32 3.50
N SER A 73 18.51 7.18 4.38
CA SER A 73 19.59 6.78 5.29
C SER A 73 19.13 5.73 6.31
N LEU A 74 17.82 5.70 6.59
CA LEU A 74 17.16 4.70 7.45
C LEU A 74 17.13 3.30 6.82
N HIS A 75 17.30 3.22 5.49
CA HIS A 75 17.28 1.95 4.75
C HIS A 75 18.67 1.33 4.61
N GLU A 76 19.72 1.97 5.16
CA GLU A 76 21.11 1.53 5.14
C GLU A 76 21.57 1.12 3.73
N ASN A 77 22.11 -0.08 3.56
CA ASN A 77 22.40 -0.71 2.26
C ASN A 77 21.51 -1.93 2.01
N HIS A 78 20.37 -2.03 2.69
CA HIS A 78 19.47 -3.16 2.55
C HIS A 78 18.69 -3.10 1.24
N CYS A 79 18.41 -4.25 0.65
CA CYS A 79 17.62 -4.37 -0.57
C CYS A 79 16.22 -3.79 -0.38
N ARG A 80 15.78 -2.90 -1.27
CA ARG A 80 14.48 -2.25 -1.23
C ARG A 80 13.94 -2.07 -2.65
N ASN A 81 12.67 -1.69 -2.78
CA ASN A 81 12.11 -1.34 -4.08
C ASN A 81 11.47 0.06 -4.05
N PRO A 82 12.30 1.12 -3.94
CA PRO A 82 11.80 2.48 -3.85
C PRO A 82 11.00 2.87 -5.10
N GLY A 83 9.86 3.53 -4.89
CA GLY A 83 8.93 3.96 -5.93
C GLY A 83 8.24 2.83 -6.72
N LEU A 84 8.48 1.56 -6.37
CA LEU A 84 8.00 0.38 -7.09
C LEU A 84 8.29 0.39 -8.61
N TYR A 85 9.37 1.08 -9.01
CA TYR A 85 9.77 1.16 -10.42
C TYR A 85 10.30 -0.17 -10.96
N ARG A 86 10.74 -1.06 -10.06
CA ARG A 86 11.29 -2.35 -10.42
C ARG A 86 10.34 -3.47 -10.00
N ARG A 87 10.56 -4.65 -10.58
CA ARG A 87 9.73 -5.83 -10.32
C ARG A 87 10.02 -6.53 -9.01
N ARG A 88 11.23 -6.39 -8.45
CA ARG A 88 11.70 -7.05 -7.22
C ARG A 88 12.58 -6.09 -6.41
N PRO A 89 12.83 -6.37 -5.10
CA PRO A 89 13.83 -5.66 -4.32
C PRO A 89 15.19 -5.65 -5.01
N TRP A 90 15.86 -4.51 -4.94
CA TRP A 90 17.14 -4.24 -5.59
C TRP A 90 18.00 -3.32 -4.72
N CYS A 91 19.27 -3.16 -5.07
CA CYS A 91 20.15 -2.18 -4.45
C CYS A 91 21.17 -1.64 -5.46
N PHE A 92 21.79 -0.51 -5.14
CA PHE A 92 22.97 -0.03 -5.87
C PHE A 92 24.19 -0.91 -5.56
N VAL A 93 25.12 -1.04 -6.50
CA VAL A 93 26.34 -1.84 -6.30
C VAL A 93 27.59 -1.01 -6.55
N ALA A 94 28.69 -1.38 -5.87
CA ALA A 94 29.99 -0.72 -5.99
C ALA A 94 30.77 -1.18 -7.24
N ASP A 95 30.13 -1.21 -8.41
CA ASP A 95 30.72 -1.70 -9.66
C ASP A 95 30.70 -0.59 -10.73
N PRO A 96 31.84 -0.27 -11.38
CA PRO A 96 31.88 0.71 -12.46
C PRO A 96 31.00 0.39 -13.68
N ASN A 97 30.67 -0.89 -13.89
CA ASN A 97 29.93 -1.36 -15.07
C ASN A 97 28.45 -1.63 -14.78
N VAL A 98 28.08 -1.79 -13.50
CA VAL A 98 26.73 -2.12 -13.07
C VAL A 98 26.34 -1.15 -11.97
N GLN A 99 25.32 -0.32 -12.19
CA GLN A 99 24.94 0.69 -11.19
C GLN A 99 24.05 0.10 -10.09
N TRP A 100 23.23 -0.89 -10.41
CA TRP A 100 22.29 -1.54 -9.52
C TRP A 100 22.00 -2.96 -9.98
N GLU A 101 21.51 -3.81 -9.08
CA GLU A 101 21.14 -5.19 -9.38
C GLU A 101 19.99 -5.65 -8.47
N TYR A 102 19.26 -6.68 -8.89
CA TYR A 102 18.24 -7.32 -8.07
C TYR A 102 18.85 -8.08 -6.89
N CYS A 103 18.08 -8.18 -5.82
CA CYS A 103 18.42 -9.00 -4.68
C CYS A 103 17.56 -10.26 -4.66
N ASP A 104 18.17 -11.38 -4.25
CA ASP A 104 17.45 -12.64 -4.11
C ASP A 104 16.69 -12.72 -2.79
N VAL A 105 15.66 -11.89 -2.64
CA VAL A 105 14.79 -11.93 -1.46
C VAL A 105 13.77 -13.06 -1.64
N PRO A 106 13.72 -14.07 -0.76
CA PRO A 106 12.77 -15.18 -0.87
C PRO A 106 11.35 -14.72 -0.54
N PHE A 107 10.34 -15.39 -1.11
CA PHE A 107 8.96 -15.22 -0.67
C PHE A 107 8.77 -15.80 0.73
N CYS A 108 7.94 -15.16 1.55
CA CYS A 108 7.47 -15.78 2.79
C CYS A 108 6.61 -16.99 2.45
N THR A 109 6.61 -18.00 3.32
CA THR A 109 5.77 -19.19 3.11
C THR A 109 4.29 -18.89 3.37
N ASP A 110 3.37 -19.70 2.84
CA ASP A 110 1.93 -19.53 3.05
C ASP A 110 1.50 -19.57 4.54
N ALA A 111 2.29 -20.23 5.39
CA ALA A 111 2.08 -20.27 6.84
C ALA A 111 2.48 -18.94 7.52
N GLU A 112 3.35 -18.18 6.85
CA GLU A 112 3.85 -16.88 7.30
C GLU A 112 3.03 -15.73 6.70
N ALA A 113 2.32 -15.93 5.58
CA ALA A 113 1.51 -14.88 4.97
C ALA A 113 0.44 -14.31 5.94
N PRO A 114 0.50 -13.01 6.29
CA PRO A 114 -0.48 -12.41 7.19
C PRO A 114 -1.85 -12.22 6.51
N GLU A 115 -2.93 -12.48 7.25
CA GLU A 115 -4.31 -12.15 6.85
C GLU A 115 -4.64 -10.65 7.05
N CYS A 116 -3.63 -9.80 6.98
CA CYS A 116 -3.69 -8.37 7.26
C CYS A 116 -2.69 -7.59 6.40
N LYS A 117 -2.92 -6.28 6.25
CA LYS A 117 -2.03 -5.35 5.52
C LYS A 117 -1.08 -4.59 6.45
N LEU A 118 0.11 -4.29 5.98
CA LEU A 118 1.14 -3.52 6.70
C LEU A 118 1.14 -2.04 6.31
N THR A 119 0.65 -1.70 5.12
CA THR A 119 0.59 -0.34 4.58
C THR A 119 -0.84 0.06 4.28
N GLU A 120 -1.13 1.36 4.23
CA GLU A 120 -2.47 1.87 3.86
C GLU A 120 -2.94 1.32 2.51
N ALA A 121 -2.02 1.26 1.54
CA ALA A 121 -2.27 0.71 0.21
C ALA A 121 -2.44 -0.82 0.22
N GLY A 122 -1.78 -1.57 1.11
CA GLY A 122 -1.89 -3.03 1.12
C GLY A 122 -1.40 -3.71 -0.17
N ASN A 123 -0.37 -3.17 -0.82
CA ASN A 123 0.25 -3.78 -2.01
C ASN A 123 0.89 -5.14 -1.68
N GLU A 124 1.31 -5.28 -0.44
CA GLU A 124 1.90 -6.47 0.16
C GLU A 124 0.90 -7.51 0.63
N TYR A 125 -0.40 -7.19 0.61
CA TYR A 125 -1.41 -8.09 1.11
C TYR A 125 -1.53 -9.33 0.23
N VAL A 126 -1.19 -10.48 0.80
CA VAL A 126 -1.26 -11.79 0.14
C VAL A 126 -2.22 -12.76 0.82
N GLY A 127 -2.97 -12.31 1.83
CA GLY A 127 -3.98 -13.12 2.52
C GLY A 127 -5.16 -13.55 1.63
N LYS A 128 -6.14 -14.22 2.25
CA LYS A 128 -7.21 -14.97 1.58
C LYS A 128 -8.57 -14.28 1.56
N GLN A 129 -8.65 -13.00 1.94
CA GLN A 129 -9.88 -12.21 1.86
C GLN A 129 -10.42 -12.22 0.43
N ASN A 130 -11.68 -12.58 0.22
CA ASN A 130 -12.33 -12.62 -1.10
C ASN A 130 -13.74 -12.02 -1.11
N VAL A 131 -14.04 -11.19 -0.11
CA VAL A 131 -15.29 -10.45 0.02
C VAL A 131 -14.99 -8.96 0.03
N THR A 132 -15.73 -8.21 -0.78
CA THR A 132 -15.59 -6.75 -0.89
C THR A 132 -16.13 -6.06 0.36
N LEU A 133 -15.77 -4.80 0.58
CA LEU A 133 -16.29 -3.95 1.66
C LEU A 133 -17.83 -3.90 1.67
N SER A 134 -18.45 -3.97 0.48
CA SER A 134 -19.91 -4.02 0.32
C SER A 134 -20.53 -5.42 0.48
N GLY A 135 -19.74 -6.42 0.89
CA GLY A 135 -20.20 -7.80 1.11
C GLY A 135 -20.35 -8.65 -0.16
N LYS A 136 -19.84 -8.22 -1.31
CA LYS A 136 -19.96 -8.98 -2.57
C LYS A 136 -18.78 -9.94 -2.75
N GLN A 137 -19.06 -11.07 -3.40
CA GLN A 137 -18.04 -12.09 -3.69
C GLN A 137 -17.12 -11.66 -4.82
N CYS A 138 -15.82 -11.85 -4.62
CA CYS A 138 -14.79 -11.63 -5.62
C CYS A 138 -14.82 -12.70 -6.71
N GLN A 139 -14.57 -12.28 -7.94
CA GLN A 139 -14.37 -13.14 -9.10
C GLN A 139 -12.93 -13.63 -9.15
N HIS A 140 -12.72 -14.86 -9.65
CA HIS A 140 -11.39 -15.38 -9.95
C HIS A 140 -10.66 -14.53 -10.99
N TRP A 141 -9.43 -14.15 -10.68
CA TRP A 141 -8.62 -13.28 -11.54
C TRP A 141 -8.36 -13.85 -12.93
N LEU A 142 -8.19 -15.16 -13.03
CA LEU A 142 -7.91 -15.88 -14.27
C LEU A 142 -9.17 -16.42 -14.98
N GLN A 143 -10.35 -16.26 -14.39
CA GLN A 143 -11.58 -16.72 -15.01
C GLN A 143 -12.03 -15.72 -16.07
N VAL A 144 -12.01 -16.17 -17.33
CA VAL A 144 -12.34 -15.41 -18.54
C VAL A 144 -13.65 -14.66 -18.35
N VAL A 145 -13.52 -13.37 -18.11
CA VAL A 145 -14.59 -12.43 -18.41
C VAL A 145 -14.79 -12.44 -19.93
N PRO A 146 -16.00 -12.47 -20.49
CA PRO A 146 -16.21 -12.05 -21.87
C PRO A 146 -15.95 -10.53 -21.94
N MET A 147 -14.68 -10.12 -21.84
CA MET A 147 -14.28 -8.73 -21.84
C MET A 147 -14.20 -8.23 -23.26
N ARG A 148 -14.84 -7.07 -23.47
CA ARG A 148 -14.42 -6.10 -24.48
C ARG A 148 -12.91 -5.86 -24.34
N HIS A 149 -12.13 -6.57 -25.15
CA HIS A 149 -10.84 -6.31 -25.80
C HIS A 149 -9.71 -5.48 -25.15
N SER A 150 -9.82 -4.95 -23.92
CA SER A 150 -8.83 -3.98 -23.42
C SER A 150 -7.89 -4.51 -22.33
N LEU A 151 -8.25 -5.54 -21.54
CA LEU A 151 -7.38 -6.03 -20.45
C LEU A 151 -6.54 -7.27 -20.79
N TRP A 152 -6.86 -7.98 -21.89
CA TRP A 152 -6.16 -9.23 -22.24
C TRP A 152 -4.66 -9.02 -22.51
N ASN A 153 -4.28 -7.86 -23.07
CA ASN A 153 -2.89 -7.50 -23.33
C ASN A 153 -2.06 -7.26 -22.05
N PHE A 154 -2.70 -7.20 -20.87
CA PHE A 154 -2.04 -6.86 -19.60
C PHE A 154 -2.06 -7.99 -18.57
N LEU A 155 -2.79 -9.09 -18.82
CA LEU A 155 -2.73 -10.30 -17.97
C LEU A 155 -1.29 -10.80 -17.70
N PRO A 156 -0.33 -10.73 -18.65
CA PRO A 156 1.06 -11.11 -18.37
C PRO A 156 1.79 -10.16 -17.41
N LEU A 157 1.33 -8.92 -17.23
CA LEU A 157 1.91 -7.95 -16.28
C LEU A 157 1.34 -8.09 -14.87
N PHE A 158 0.17 -8.70 -14.73
CA PHE A 158 -0.48 -8.94 -13.44
C PHE A 158 -0.34 -10.39 -12.97
N SER A 159 -0.04 -11.33 -13.85
CA SER A 159 0.03 -12.77 -13.52
C SER A 159 0.93 -13.09 -12.32
N ASP A 160 2.04 -12.37 -12.15
CA ASP A 160 2.99 -12.58 -11.06
C ASP A 160 2.47 -11.99 -9.74
N ASP A 161 1.80 -10.84 -9.78
CA ASP A 161 1.20 -10.16 -8.60
C ASP A 161 -0.17 -10.76 -8.20
N LEU A 162 -0.78 -11.57 -9.07
CA LEU A 162 -2.11 -12.16 -8.91
C LEU A 162 -2.10 -13.54 -8.26
N ASP A 163 -0.92 -14.12 -8.03
CA ASP A 163 -0.71 -15.33 -7.22
C ASP A 163 -1.60 -16.55 -7.63
N GLY A 164 -1.93 -16.62 -8.93
CA GLY A 164 -2.56 -17.79 -9.55
C GLY A 164 -4.10 -17.78 -9.64
N PRO A 165 -4.75 -18.96 -9.77
CA PRO A 165 -6.18 -19.08 -10.07
C PRO A 165 -7.07 -18.94 -8.82
N HIS A 166 -6.93 -17.84 -8.09
CA HIS A 166 -7.79 -17.52 -6.94
C HIS A 166 -8.62 -16.26 -7.18
N ASN A 167 -9.44 -15.90 -6.18
CA ASN A 167 -10.26 -14.68 -6.17
C ASN A 167 -9.94 -13.77 -4.97
N PHE A 168 -8.80 -13.97 -4.31
CA PHE A 168 -8.39 -13.16 -3.18
C PHE A 168 -8.13 -11.71 -3.58
N CYS A 169 -8.45 -10.79 -2.69
CA CYS A 169 -8.19 -9.37 -2.87
C CYS A 169 -6.69 -9.13 -2.98
N ARG A 170 -6.31 -8.31 -3.95
CA ARG A 170 -4.92 -7.90 -4.20
C ARG A 170 -4.94 -6.42 -4.53
N ASN A 171 -3.88 -5.70 -4.20
CA ASN A 171 -3.70 -4.35 -4.72
C ASN A 171 -2.68 -4.35 -5.85
N ILE A 172 -3.15 -4.68 -7.05
CA ILE A 172 -2.35 -4.63 -8.27
C ILE A 172 -2.36 -3.20 -8.85
N GLY A 173 -1.17 -2.62 -9.06
CA GLY A 173 -1.00 -1.28 -9.61
C GLY A 173 -0.81 -0.18 -8.57
N VAL A 174 -1.32 1.02 -8.85
CA VAL A 174 -1.19 2.23 -7.99
C VAL A 174 -2.52 2.53 -7.29
N SER A 175 -3.21 1.50 -6.78
CA SER A 175 -4.42 1.72 -5.98
C SER A 175 -4.07 1.95 -4.52
N THR A 176 -5.04 2.38 -3.74
CA THR A 176 -4.88 2.74 -2.32
C THR A 176 -5.46 1.69 -1.36
N GLY A 177 -5.67 0.47 -1.85
CA GLY A 177 -6.11 -0.67 -1.05
C GLY A 177 -6.29 -1.96 -1.85
N PRO A 178 -6.34 -3.12 -1.17
CA PRO A 178 -6.70 -4.39 -1.80
C PRO A 178 -8.10 -4.35 -2.41
N TRP A 179 -8.23 -4.86 -3.63
CA TRP A 179 -9.48 -4.87 -4.38
C TRP A 179 -9.66 -6.17 -5.16
N CYS A 180 -10.86 -6.38 -5.68
CA CYS A 180 -11.18 -7.47 -6.61
C CYS A 180 -12.34 -7.08 -7.54
N PHE A 181 -12.59 -7.86 -8.59
CA PHE A 181 -13.81 -7.71 -9.40
C PHE A 181 -14.98 -8.44 -8.74
N SER A 182 -16.15 -7.80 -8.63
CA SER A 182 -17.35 -8.49 -8.13
C SER A 182 -18.02 -9.33 -9.22
N VAL A 183 -18.46 -10.54 -8.86
CA VAL A 183 -19.16 -11.49 -9.78
C VAL A 183 -20.45 -10.91 -10.38
N SER A 184 -21.07 -9.95 -9.71
CA SER A 184 -22.36 -9.35 -10.07
C SER A 184 -22.29 -8.22 -11.11
N GLY A 185 -21.09 -7.82 -11.55
CA GLY A 185 -21.00 -6.69 -12.49
C GLY A 185 -19.67 -6.41 -13.15
N LEU A 186 -18.61 -7.20 -12.90
CA LEU A 186 -17.26 -6.92 -13.42
C LEU A 186 -16.73 -5.53 -13.02
N ILE A 187 -17.26 -5.01 -11.93
CA ILE A 187 -16.88 -3.72 -11.36
C ILE A 187 -15.84 -4.01 -10.28
N LEU A 188 -14.74 -3.27 -10.32
CA LEU A 188 -13.73 -3.23 -9.27
C LEU A 188 -14.37 -2.75 -7.97
N GLN A 189 -14.17 -3.50 -6.89
CA GLN A 189 -14.59 -3.14 -5.55
C GLN A 189 -13.46 -3.40 -4.56
N TYR A 190 -13.27 -2.47 -3.62
CA TYR A 190 -12.30 -2.62 -2.54
C TYR A 190 -12.73 -3.67 -1.53
N CYS A 191 -11.75 -4.26 -0.87
CA CYS A 191 -11.93 -5.21 0.22
C CYS A 191 -11.57 -4.55 1.56
N ASP A 192 -12.26 -4.96 2.60
CA ASP A 192 -11.96 -4.55 3.97
C ASP A 192 -10.86 -5.46 4.53
N VAL A 193 -9.61 -5.07 4.32
CA VAL A 193 -8.44 -5.80 4.82
C VAL A 193 -7.91 -5.07 6.06
N PRO A 194 -7.90 -5.72 7.24
CA PRO A 194 -7.43 -5.09 8.47
C PRO A 194 -5.92 -4.89 8.45
N PHE A 195 -5.42 -3.92 9.22
CA PHE A 195 -3.97 -3.80 9.42
C PHE A 195 -3.41 -4.94 10.26
N CYS A 196 -2.12 -5.23 10.15
CA CYS A 196 -1.52 -6.19 11.07
C CYS A 196 -1.41 -5.61 12.47
N PRO A 197 -1.53 -6.47 13.52
CA PRO A 197 -1.35 -6.04 14.89
C PRO A 197 0.02 -5.38 15.13
N ASN A 198 0.09 -4.50 16.13
CA ASN A 198 1.34 -3.90 16.57
C ASN A 198 2.21 -4.93 17.33
N SER A 199 3.40 -4.50 17.79
CA SER A 199 4.35 -5.33 18.54
C SER A 199 3.77 -5.91 19.85
N GLU A 200 2.72 -5.30 20.38
CA GLU A 200 2.01 -5.71 21.60
C GLU A 200 0.83 -6.65 21.30
N GLY A 201 0.57 -6.95 20.02
CA GLY A 201 -0.51 -7.81 19.56
C GLY A 201 -1.87 -7.12 19.47
N GLU A 202 -1.92 -5.79 19.61
CA GLU A 202 -3.15 -5.00 19.47
C GLU A 202 -3.43 -4.68 18.00
N GLN A 203 -4.70 -4.81 17.61
CA GLN A 203 -5.15 -4.56 16.24
C GLN A 203 -4.94 -3.09 15.85
N CYS A 204 -4.01 -2.85 14.92
CA CYS A 204 -3.77 -1.54 14.36
C CYS A 204 -5.01 -1.06 13.57
N ARG A 205 -5.44 0.18 13.81
CA ARG A 205 -6.65 0.76 13.20
C ARG A 205 -6.33 1.78 12.12
N VAL A 206 -5.26 2.54 12.29
CA VAL A 206 -4.82 3.61 11.37
C VAL A 206 -3.30 3.59 11.29
N ARG A 207 -2.74 3.74 10.08
CA ARG A 207 -1.30 3.93 9.90
C ARG A 207 -0.98 5.30 9.31
N VAL A 208 -0.09 6.03 9.99
CA VAL A 208 0.41 7.33 9.52
C VAL A 208 1.90 7.18 9.23
N SER A 209 2.32 7.45 8.00
CA SER A 209 3.73 7.30 7.56
C SER A 209 4.35 5.92 7.86
N GLY A 210 3.51 4.87 7.82
CA GLY A 210 3.93 3.50 8.07
C GLY A 210 3.91 3.07 9.55
N GLU A 211 3.67 3.98 10.48
CA GLU A 211 3.57 3.67 11.92
C GLU A 211 2.12 3.48 12.35
N CYS A 212 1.88 2.53 13.26
CA CYS A 212 0.57 2.35 13.86
C CYS A 212 0.30 3.47 14.86
N VAL A 213 -0.79 4.22 14.64
CA VAL A 213 -1.18 5.34 15.48
C VAL A 213 -2.55 5.05 16.07
N GLU A 214 -2.69 5.29 17.38
CA GLU A 214 -3.99 5.21 18.03
C GLU A 214 -4.91 6.33 17.53
N PRO A 215 -6.03 6.00 16.87
CA PRO A 215 -6.91 7.00 16.29
C PRO A 215 -7.62 7.80 17.38
N ARG A 216 -7.45 9.13 17.33
CA ARG A 216 -8.21 10.01 18.21
C ARG A 216 -9.63 10.18 17.70
N GLU A 217 -10.62 9.70 18.46
CA GLU A 217 -12.05 9.76 18.09
C GLU A 217 -12.72 11.13 18.34
N CYS A 218 -11.93 12.21 18.36
CA CYS A 218 -12.42 13.58 18.47
C CYS A 218 -11.56 14.54 17.63
N LYS A 219 -12.15 15.66 17.20
CA LYS A 219 -11.48 16.73 16.45
C LYS A 219 -11.08 17.87 17.39
N THR A 220 -9.98 18.56 17.08
CA THR A 220 -9.45 19.73 17.81
C THR A 220 -9.68 21.03 17.07
N THR A 221 -9.86 20.97 15.75
CA THR A 221 -10.29 22.11 14.96
C THR A 221 -11.79 22.00 14.64
N PRO A 222 -12.50 23.14 14.47
CA PRO A 222 -13.90 23.12 14.06
C PRO A 222 -14.14 22.34 12.76
N ASN A 223 -13.18 22.44 11.82
CA ASN A 223 -13.21 21.76 10.53
C ASN A 223 -12.83 20.27 10.63
N GLY A 224 -12.01 19.86 11.61
CA GLY A 224 -11.56 18.48 11.76
C GLY A 224 -10.69 17.99 10.60
N GLU A 225 -9.83 18.85 10.06
CA GLU A 225 -8.87 18.52 8.98
C GLU A 225 -7.84 17.49 9.45
N GLU A 226 -7.47 17.55 10.73
CA GLU A 226 -6.55 16.65 11.40
C GLU A 226 -7.21 15.37 11.93
N TYR A 227 -8.52 15.20 11.73
CA TYR A 227 -9.23 14.03 12.26
C TYR A 227 -8.82 12.76 11.51
N ILE A 228 -8.20 11.85 12.25
CA ILE A 228 -7.76 10.53 11.77
C ILE A 228 -8.56 9.37 12.37
N GLY A 229 -9.66 9.65 13.09
CA GLY A 229 -10.44 8.62 13.76
C GLY A 229 -11.16 7.64 12.82
N THR A 230 -11.90 6.70 13.39
CA THR A 230 -12.51 5.58 12.66
C THR A 230 -14.02 5.72 12.39
N GLN A 231 -14.62 6.86 12.74
CA GLN A 231 -16.03 7.14 12.45
C GLN A 231 -16.33 6.97 10.96
N ASN A 232 -17.36 6.21 10.62
CA ASN A 232 -17.77 5.96 9.23
C ASN A 232 -19.29 5.99 9.01
N VAL A 233 -20.01 6.65 9.93
CA VAL A 233 -21.45 6.89 9.82
C VAL A 233 -21.69 8.38 9.86
N THR A 234 -22.55 8.86 8.96
CA THR A 234 -22.90 10.27 8.86
C THR A 234 -23.89 10.68 9.94
N VAL A 235 -24.08 11.99 10.14
CA VAL A 235 -25.10 12.55 11.06
C VAL A 235 -26.50 12.02 10.72
N SER A 236 -26.76 11.80 9.42
CA SER A 236 -28.03 11.26 8.93
C SER A 236 -28.17 9.74 9.11
N GLY A 237 -27.13 9.06 9.65
CA GLY A 237 -27.12 7.62 9.88
C GLY A 237 -26.74 6.79 8.65
N HIS A 238 -26.24 7.41 7.57
CA HIS A 238 -25.83 6.68 6.39
C HIS A 238 -24.40 6.13 6.56
N PRO A 239 -24.14 4.87 6.18
CA PRO A 239 -22.79 4.34 6.16
C PRO A 239 -21.98 5.03 5.06
N CYS A 240 -20.77 5.45 5.41
CA CYS A 240 -19.85 6.05 4.48
C CYS A 240 -19.41 5.04 3.41
N LEU A 241 -19.29 5.55 2.20
CA LEU A 241 -18.62 4.88 1.09
C LEU A 241 -17.11 5.09 1.21
N ALA A 242 -16.34 4.16 0.65
CA ALA A 242 -14.90 4.37 0.47
C ALA A 242 -14.64 5.66 -0.33
N TRP A 243 -13.60 6.40 0.04
CA TRP A 243 -13.28 7.71 -0.54
C TRP A 243 -13.04 7.70 -2.05
N ILE A 244 -12.81 6.51 -2.60
CA ILE A 244 -12.61 6.31 -4.02
C ILE A 244 -13.77 5.43 -4.52
N LYS A 245 -14.90 6.08 -4.83
CA LYS A 245 -16.01 5.43 -5.55
C LYS A 245 -15.94 5.82 -7.03
N ASN A 246 -16.07 4.80 -7.88
CA ASN A 246 -16.21 4.82 -9.35
C ASN A 246 -14.92 4.87 -10.16
N TYR A 247 -14.43 3.68 -10.50
CA TYR A 247 -13.55 3.46 -11.63
C TYR A 247 -14.33 2.85 -12.79
N GLU A 248 -15.19 3.62 -13.45
CA GLU A 248 -15.60 3.20 -14.78
C GLU A 248 -14.42 3.23 -15.78
N ARG A 249 -13.29 3.87 -15.43
CA ARG A 249 -12.08 3.94 -16.27
C ARG A 249 -10.76 4.08 -15.49
N VAL A 250 -10.50 3.27 -14.46
CA VAL A 250 -9.08 3.06 -14.10
C VAL A 250 -8.47 2.20 -15.17
N PHE A 251 -7.83 2.88 -16.10
CA PHE A 251 -6.90 2.22 -16.97
C PHE A 251 -5.70 1.78 -16.13
N LEU A 252 -5.45 0.48 -16.14
CA LEU A 252 -4.32 -0.20 -15.51
C LEU A 252 -2.98 0.15 -16.22
N PHE A 253 -2.72 1.43 -16.50
CA PHE A 253 -1.51 1.89 -17.17
C PHE A 253 -0.47 2.37 -16.14
N PRO A 254 0.79 1.94 -16.24
CA PRO A 254 1.90 2.51 -15.48
C PRO A 254 2.42 3.85 -16.05
N PHE A 255 1.77 4.41 -17.08
CA PHE A 255 2.21 5.62 -17.77
C PHE A 255 1.11 6.65 -18.01
N TYR A 256 0.13 6.84 -17.12
CA TYR A 256 -0.74 8.00 -17.24
C TYR A 256 -1.15 8.57 -15.89
N ARG A 257 -0.81 9.85 -15.73
CA ARG A 257 -1.25 10.78 -14.72
C ARG A 257 -2.77 10.64 -14.52
N SER A 258 -3.15 10.20 -13.33
CA SER A 258 -4.38 10.51 -12.58
C SER A 258 -5.57 11.02 -13.41
N TYR A 259 -6.53 10.13 -13.70
CA TYR A 259 -7.93 10.51 -13.87
C TYR A 259 -8.74 9.89 -12.72
N ILE A 260 -8.64 10.54 -11.56
CA ILE A 260 -9.60 10.40 -10.46
C ILE A 260 -10.86 11.15 -10.93
N PRO A 261 -12.06 10.57 -10.89
CA PRO A 261 -13.27 11.22 -11.41
C PRO A 261 -13.81 12.35 -10.52
N PHE A 262 -13.14 12.65 -9.40
CA PHE A 262 -13.50 13.80 -8.57
C PHE A 262 -12.82 15.06 -9.10
N ASN A 263 -13.61 16.13 -9.18
CA ASN A 263 -13.16 17.45 -9.62
C ASN A 263 -11.93 17.87 -8.80
N HIS A 264 -10.79 17.98 -9.48
CA HIS A 264 -9.44 18.29 -8.97
C HIS A 264 -9.36 19.54 -8.05
N SER A 265 -10.44 20.32 -7.98
CA SER A 265 -10.53 21.56 -7.21
C SER A 265 -10.79 21.39 -5.71
N TYR A 266 -11.11 20.18 -5.23
CA TYR A 266 -11.42 19.94 -3.81
C TYR A 266 -10.37 19.13 -3.06
N ILE A 267 -9.30 18.64 -3.70
CA ILE A 267 -8.54 17.51 -3.13
C ILE A 267 -7.04 17.72 -3.43
N PRO A 268 -6.20 18.08 -2.44
CA PRO A 268 -4.76 18.19 -2.64
C PRO A 268 -4.11 16.82 -2.89
N PHE A 269 -3.19 16.80 -3.86
CA PHE A 269 -2.33 15.68 -4.23
C PHE A 269 -1.37 15.34 -3.10
N TYR A 270 -1.63 14.26 -2.37
CA TYR A 270 -0.59 13.48 -1.69
C TYR A 270 -1.01 12.00 -1.75
N ASP A 271 -0.15 11.18 -2.35
CA ASP A 271 -0.41 9.78 -2.72
C ASP A 271 -0.57 8.81 -1.53
N ASP A 272 -0.44 9.29 -0.29
CA ASP A 272 -0.66 8.52 0.94
C ASP A 272 -1.96 8.89 1.69
N LEU A 273 -2.77 9.82 1.19
CA LEU A 273 -3.92 10.38 1.91
C LEU A 273 -5.32 9.88 1.50
N TYR A 274 -5.45 8.98 0.52
CA TYR A 274 -6.77 8.43 0.15
C TYR A 274 -6.91 6.96 0.46
N PRO A 275 -7.11 6.62 1.73
CA PRO A 275 -7.21 5.25 2.18
C PRO A 275 -8.42 4.54 1.58
N SER A 276 -8.25 3.25 1.31
CA SER A 276 -9.32 2.32 0.90
C SER A 276 -10.47 2.19 1.91
N HIS A 277 -10.31 2.75 3.10
CA HIS A 277 -11.32 2.80 4.13
C HIS A 277 -12.45 3.79 3.82
N ASN A 278 -13.50 3.75 4.62
CA ASN A 278 -14.65 4.65 4.54
C ASN A 278 -14.75 5.64 5.72
N PHE A 279 -13.69 5.80 6.53
CA PHE A 279 -13.72 6.71 7.68
C PHE A 279 -13.87 8.18 7.26
N CYS A 280 -14.60 8.97 8.02
CA CYS A 280 -14.84 10.39 7.79
C CYS A 280 -13.56 11.22 7.81
N ARG A 281 -13.40 12.16 6.88
CA ARG A 281 -12.22 13.02 6.72
C ARG A 281 -12.65 14.41 6.25
N ASN A 282 -11.76 15.38 6.32
CA ASN A 282 -11.98 16.71 5.74
C ASN A 282 -10.79 17.16 4.88
N PRO A 283 -10.54 16.52 3.71
CA PRO A 283 -9.38 16.79 2.88
C PRO A 283 -9.41 18.18 2.22
N ASN A 284 -10.55 18.87 2.28
CA ASN A 284 -10.81 20.13 1.57
C ASN A 284 -11.10 21.30 2.50
N SER A 285 -10.80 21.17 3.80
CA SER A 285 -10.98 22.21 4.81
C SER A 285 -12.39 22.81 4.82
N ARG A 286 -13.42 21.97 4.58
CA ARG A 286 -14.82 22.41 4.53
C ARG A 286 -15.29 22.84 5.92
N SER A 287 -15.93 24.00 5.99
CA SER A 287 -16.41 24.61 7.26
C SER A 287 -17.50 23.81 7.99
N GLY A 288 -18.14 22.85 7.33
CA GLY A 288 -19.13 21.96 7.95
C GLY A 288 -18.53 20.78 8.71
N GLY A 289 -17.19 20.64 8.72
CA GLY A 289 -16.50 19.56 9.41
C GLY A 289 -16.16 18.37 8.51
N THR A 290 -15.75 17.28 9.15
CA THR A 290 -15.52 15.98 8.50
C THR A 290 -16.76 15.48 7.80
N TRP A 291 -16.58 14.88 6.62
CA TRP A 291 -17.66 14.36 5.79
C TRP A 291 -17.23 13.04 5.17
N CYS A 292 -18.13 12.40 4.43
CA CYS A 292 -17.82 11.26 3.56
C CYS A 292 -18.84 11.18 2.42
N PHE A 293 -18.61 10.27 1.48
CA PHE A 293 -19.58 9.97 0.42
C PHE A 293 -20.64 8.99 0.91
N ILE A 294 -21.89 9.14 0.46
CA ILE A 294 -22.99 8.21 0.72
C ILE A 294 -23.73 7.86 -0.58
N GLU A 295 -24.44 6.74 -0.57
CA GLU A 295 -25.27 6.30 -1.68
C GLU A 295 -26.71 6.78 -1.48
N ASP A 296 -27.21 7.59 -2.41
CA ASP A 296 -28.59 8.07 -2.44
C ASP A 296 -29.24 7.67 -3.77
N GLY A 297 -29.95 6.55 -3.75
CA GLY A 297 -30.47 5.90 -4.96
C GLY A 297 -29.33 5.46 -5.89
N ASN A 298 -29.30 6.01 -7.12
CA ASN A 298 -28.22 5.79 -8.09
C ASN A 298 -27.14 6.90 -8.05
N ASN A 299 -27.29 7.90 -7.17
CA ASN A 299 -26.37 9.01 -7.08
C ASN A 299 -25.40 8.83 -5.91
N THR A 300 -24.21 9.39 -6.07
CA THR A 300 -23.24 9.51 -4.97
C THR A 300 -23.23 10.96 -4.53
N VAL A 301 -23.55 11.20 -3.26
CA VAL A 301 -23.59 12.54 -2.65
C VAL A 301 -22.69 12.57 -1.42
N THR A 302 -22.44 13.76 -0.87
CA THR A 302 -21.64 13.91 0.37
C THR A 302 -22.57 14.19 1.54
N ASP A 303 -22.26 13.63 2.70
CA ASP A 303 -22.94 13.96 3.96
C ASP A 303 -21.91 14.11 5.09
N PHE A 304 -22.24 14.90 6.10
CA PHE A 304 -21.34 15.25 7.20
C PHE A 304 -21.33 14.18 8.28
N CYS A 305 -20.21 14.05 8.98
CA CYS A 305 -20.07 13.14 10.09
C CYS A 305 -20.10 13.87 11.43
N ASP A 306 -20.74 13.25 12.42
CA ASP A 306 -20.77 13.75 13.79
C ASP A 306 -19.50 13.30 14.53
N VAL A 307 -18.46 14.14 14.45
CA VAL A 307 -17.20 13.94 15.18
C VAL A 307 -17.15 14.95 16.33
N PRO A 308 -17.09 14.50 17.60
CA PRO A 308 -17.08 15.38 18.75
C PRO A 308 -15.79 16.20 18.83
N MET A 309 -15.86 17.37 19.46
CA MET A 309 -14.67 18.13 19.83
C MET A 309 -13.97 17.46 21.02
N CYS A 310 -12.64 17.43 20.99
CA CYS A 310 -11.85 17.36 22.21
C CYS A 310 -11.89 18.75 22.90
#